data_AF-A0A2S7WUJ7-F1
#
_entry.id   AF-A0A2S7WUJ7-F1
#
_cell.length_a   1.000
_cell.length_b   1.000
_cell.length_c   1.000
_cell.angle_alpha   90.00
_cell.angle_beta   90.00
_cell.angle_gamma   90.00
#
_symmetry.space_group_name_H-M   'P 1'
#
loop_
_entity.id
_entity.type
_entity.pdbx_description
1 polymer ?
#
loop_
_entity_poly.entity_id
_entity_poly.type
_entity_poly.pdbx_seq_one_letter_code
_entity_poly.pdbx_strand_id
1 'polypeptide(L)' 'MKLTSVNKKTFFIIFSISVSPTFIFGTKDDIYFNSTLIFAKYLKELNCNLKLQTLIYGDHGYGLRKEDVAA' A
#
# COMPACT_ATOMS: atom_id res chain seq x y z
N MET A 1 18.46 7.19 -0.62
CA MET A 1 19.16 8.49 -0.55
C MET A 1 19.70 8.82 -1.94
N LYS A 2 19.29 9.93 -2.54
CA LYS A 2 19.79 10.37 -3.86
C LYS A 2 20.32 11.79 -3.72
N LEU A 3 21.61 11.97 -4.00
CA LEU A 3 22.25 13.29 -4.03
C LEU A 3 22.09 13.85 -5.44
N THR A 4 21.51 15.04 -5.55
CA THR A 4 21.40 15.78 -6.82
C THR A 4 22.13 17.11 -6.69
N SER A 5 23.16 17.29 -7.53
CA SER A 5 23.93 18.54 -7.63
C SER A 5 23.33 19.41 -8.72
N VAL A 6 22.89 20.62 -8.36
CA VAL A 6 22.40 21.62 -9.34
C VAL A 6 23.54 22.55 -9.79
N ASN A 7 24.57 22.74 -8.95
CA ASN A 7 25.78 23.46 -9.32
C ASN A 7 26.95 23.03 -8.41
N LYS A 8 28.21 23.12 -8.87
CA LYS A 8 29.42 22.54 -8.21
C LYS A 8 29.65 22.94 -6.73
N LYS A 9 28.86 23.86 -6.17
CA LYS A 9 28.95 24.36 -4.79
C LYS A 9 27.70 24.13 -3.93
N THR A 10 26.61 23.61 -4.49
CA THR A 10 25.34 23.46 -3.75
C THR A 10 24.77 22.06 -3.93
N PHE A 11 24.79 21.29 -2.85
CA PHE A 11 24.16 19.97 -2.76
C PHE A 11 22.86 20.09 -1.96
N PHE A 12 21.76 19.60 -2.51
CA PHE A 12 20.51 19.40 -1.78
C PHE A 12 20.40 17.94 -1.37
N ILE A 13 20.11 17.69 -0.09
CA ILE A 13 19.70 16.37 0.38
C ILE A 13 18.19 16.28 0.18
N ILE A 14 17.78 15.53 -0.83
CA ILE A 14 16.37 15.20 -1.06
C ILE A 14 16.07 13.86 -0.39
N PHE A 15 15.27 13.89 0.68
CA PHE A 15 14.66 12.68 1.22
C PHE A 15 13.49 12.30 0.33
N SER A 16 13.73 11.37 -0.59
CA SER A 16 12.65 10.69 -1.31
C SER A 16 12.06 9.62 -0.39
N ILE A 17 10.80 9.83 0.01
CA ILE A 17 9.97 8.76 0.58
C ILE A 17 9.61 7.85 -0.59
N SER A 18 10.26 6.69 -0.64
CA SER A 18 10.01 5.64 -1.63
C SER A 18 9.17 4.57 -0.94
N VAL A 19 7.86 4.60 -1.19
CA VAL A 19 6.98 3.51 -0.76
C VAL A 19 7.18 2.33 -1.71
N SER A 20 7.45 1.15 -1.16
CA SER A 20 7.57 -0.07 -1.96
C SER A 20 6.23 -0.39 -2.65
N PRO A 21 6.21 -1.06 -3.81
CA PRO A 21 4.97 -1.56 -4.38
C PRO A 21 4.19 -2.37 -3.34
N THR A 22 2.91 -2.05 -3.18
CA THR A 22 2.06 -2.62 -2.14
C THR A 22 0.91 -3.37 -2.79
N PHE A 23 0.67 -4.59 -2.34
CA PHE A 23 -0.56 -5.33 -2.60
C PHE A 23 -1.40 -5.35 -1.33
N ILE A 24 -2.69 -5.02 -1.46
CA ILE A 24 -3.66 -5.07 -0.38
C ILE A 24 -4.81 -5.98 -0.82
N PHE A 25 -5.14 -6.93 0.04
CA PHE A 25 -6.32 -7.76 -0.07
C PHE A 25 -7.25 -7.49 1.12
N GLY A 26 -8.57 -7.47 0.89
CA GLY A 26 -9.56 -7.36 1.95
C GLY A 26 -10.94 -7.82 1.50
N THR A 27 -11.80 -8.20 2.44
CA THR A 27 -13.18 -8.62 2.16
C THR A 27 -14.13 -7.52 2.62
N LYS A 28 -15.19 -7.24 1.85
CA LYS A 28 -16.10 -6.12 2.12
C LYS A 28 -17.02 -6.35 3.33
N ASP A 29 -17.19 -7.60 3.74
CA ASP A 29 -17.93 -8.02 4.92
C ASP A 29 -17.10 -7.98 6.22
N ASP A 30 -15.78 -7.72 6.14
CA ASP A 30 -14.94 -7.47 7.32
C ASP A 30 -15.35 -6.13 7.97
N ILE A 31 -15.61 -6.15 9.29
CA ILE A 31 -15.95 -4.95 10.08
C ILE A 31 -14.87 -3.87 10.04
N TYR A 32 -13.62 -4.24 9.72
CA TYR A 32 -12.49 -3.35 9.60
C TYR A 32 -12.19 -2.94 8.15
N PHE A 33 -13.00 -3.33 7.17
CA PHE A 33 -12.73 -3.06 5.75
C PHE A 33 -12.50 -1.58 5.42
N ASN A 34 -13.12 -0.67 6.19
CA ASN A 34 -12.86 0.77 6.04
C ASN A 34 -11.38 1.15 6.25
N SER A 35 -10.65 0.49 7.16
CA SER A 35 -9.22 0.79 7.35
C SER A 35 -8.40 0.47 6.11
N THR A 36 -8.77 -0.59 5.38
CA THR A 36 -8.17 -0.97 4.11
C THR A 36 -8.33 0.15 3.07
N LEU A 37 -9.52 0.77 2.99
CA LEU A 37 -9.79 1.87 2.06
C LEU A 37 -9.03 3.15 2.42
N ILE A 38 -8.99 3.51 3.70
CA ILE A 38 -8.26 4.69 4.18
C ILE A 38 -6.76 4.53 3.92
N PHE A 39 -6.19 3.36 4.22
CA PHE A 39 -4.77 3.10 3.97
C PHE A 39 -4.45 3.08 2.47
N ALA A 40 -5.30 2.43 1.66
CA ALA A 40 -5.17 2.44 0.20
C ALA A 40 -5.23 3.87 -0.38
N LYS A 41 -6.09 4.74 0.15
CA LYS A 41 -6.16 6.14 -0.26
C LYS A 41 -4.86 6.88 0.04
N TYR A 42 -4.32 6.73 1.24
CA TYR A 42 -3.07 7.37 1.63
C TYR A 42 -1.88 6.88 0.78
N LEU A 43 -1.80 5.58 0.49
CA LEU A 43 -0.76 5.04 -0.39
C LEU A 43 -0.84 5.62 -1.82
N LYS A 44 -2.06 5.84 -2.34
CA LYS A 44 -2.23 6.52 -3.65
C LYS A 44 -1.75 7.98 -3.61
N GLU A 45 -2.01 8.71 -2.52
CA GLU A 45 -1.53 10.09 -2.35
C GLU A 45 0.01 10.17 -2.31
N LEU A 46 0.67 9.11 -1.85
CA LEU A 46 2.13 8.96 -1.90
C LEU A 46 2.68 8.50 -3.27
N ASN A 47 1.84 8.39 -4.30
CA ASN A 47 2.19 7.80 -5.60
C ASN A 47 2.77 6.38 -5.49
N CYS A 48 2.36 5.61 -4.48
CA CYS A 48 2.75 4.20 -4.37
C CYS A 48 2.16 3.37 -5.53
N ASN A 49 2.93 2.41 -6.04
CA ASN A 49 2.41 1.37 -6.91
C ASN A 49 1.53 0.41 -6.10
N LEU A 50 0.24 0.73 -6.00
CA LEU A 50 -0.75 0.00 -5.21
C LEU A 50 -1.64 -0.88 -6.09
N LYS A 51 -1.77 -2.15 -5.72
CA LYS A 51 -2.84 -3.04 -6.18
C LYS A 51 -3.77 -3.39 -5.02
N LEU A 52 -5.03 -2.97 -5.11
CA LEU A 52 -6.08 -3.31 -4.15
C LEU A 52 -7.03 -4.34 -4.78
N GLN A 53 -7.19 -5.49 -4.13
CA GLN A 53 -8.12 -6.54 -4.54
C GLN A 53 -9.11 -6.82 -3.41
N THR A 54 -10.39 -6.93 -3.76
CA THR A 54 -11.46 -7.07 -2.77
C THR A 54 -12.45 -8.16 -3.13
N LEU A 55 -12.89 -8.94 -2.15
CA LEU A 55 -14.03 -9.86 -2.29
C LEU A 55 -15.26 -9.29 -1.60
N ILE A 56 -16.45 -9.72 -2.04
CA ILE A 56 -17.69 -9.32 -1.37
C ILE A 56 -17.79 -10.00 0.01
N TYR A 57 -17.42 -11.29 0.06
CA TYR A 57 -17.51 -12.11 1.26
C TYR A 57 -16.19 -12.84 1.53
N GLY A 58 -15.92 -13.07 2.80
CA GLY A 58 -14.77 -13.83 3.28
C GLY A 58 -14.44 -13.57 4.75
N ASP A 59 -14.96 -12.48 5.32
CA ASP A 59 -14.78 -12.07 6.71
C ASP A 59 -13.31 -11.88 7.15
N HIS A 60 -13.11 -11.38 8.36
CA HIS A 60 -11.79 -11.10 8.90
C HIS A 60 -10.90 -12.34 8.93
N GLY A 61 -9.65 -12.20 8.47
CA GLY A 61 -8.67 -13.29 8.46
C GLY A 61 -8.86 -14.33 7.35
N TYR A 62 -9.67 -14.03 6.32
CA TYR A 62 -9.90 -14.90 5.14
C TYR A 62 -8.62 -15.59 4.63
N GLY A 63 -7.56 -14.84 4.34
CA GLY A 63 -6.31 -15.39 3.77
C GLY A 63 -5.49 -16.30 4.70
N LEU A 64 -5.93 -16.53 5.94
CA LEU A 64 -5.28 -17.46 6.88
C LEU A 64 -5.97 -18.83 6.93
N ARG A 65 -7.12 -18.99 6.26
CA ARG A 65 -7.93 -20.20 6.35
C ARG A 65 -7.50 -21.20 5.27
N LYS A 66 -7.40 -22.46 5.68
CA LYS A 66 -6.83 -23.55 4.88
C LYS A 66 -7.59 -23.85 3.59
N GLU A 67 -8.89 -23.58 3.56
CA GLU A 67 -9.77 -23.90 2.43
C GLU A 67 -9.91 -22.73 1.43
N ASP A 68 -9.18 -21.63 1.64
CA ASP A 68 -9.34 -20.43 0.82
C ASP A 68 -8.36 -20.38 -0.36
N VAL A 69 -8.90 -20.08 -1.55
CA VAL A 69 -8.18 -19.91 -2.83
C VAL A 69 -7.21 -18.70 -2.80
N ALA A 70 -7.17 -17.95 -1.69
CA ALA A 70 -6.26 -16.83 -1.47
C ALA A 70 -5.03 -17.17 -0.60
N ALA A 71 -4.98 -18.35 0.03
CA ALA A 71 -3.84 -18.82 0.82
C ALA A 71 -2.80 -19.57 -0.02
#